data_AF-A0A953H8X6-F1
#
_entry.id   AF-A0A953H8X6-F1
#
_cell.length_a   1.000
_cell.length_b   1.000
_cell.length_c   1.000
_cell.angle_alpha   90.00
_cell.angle_beta   90.00
_cell.angle_gamma   90.00
#
_symmetry.space_group_name_H-M   'P 1'
#
loop_
_entity.id
_entity.type
_entity.pdbx_description
1 polymer ?
#
loop_
_entity_poly.entity_id
_entity_poly.type
_entity_poly.pdbx_seq_one_letter_code
_entity_poly.pdbx_strand_id
1 'polypeptide(L)'
;MLKTWDKNGVMKPHYNKTDSLLFDDHRLFNARDYIVHRSKDEEIIIINEAHHVPLHRIFTRSLLKDLYNNGYRYLGLEALFDKKNK
;
A
#
# COMPACT_ATOMS: atom_id res chain seq x y z
N MET A 1 -20.56 -11.87 13.05
CA MET A 1 -20.64 -10.39 13.06
C MET A 1 -19.70 -9.85 11.97
N LEU A 2 -20.07 -10.02 10.69
CA LEU A 2 -19.17 -9.78 9.53
C LEU A 2 -19.95 -9.34 8.27
N LYS A 3 -21.13 -8.72 8.44
CA LYS A 3 -22.08 -8.40 7.34
C LYS A 3 -22.41 -6.90 7.21
N THR A 4 -21.73 -6.01 7.93
CA THR A 4 -22.08 -4.58 7.95
C THR A 4 -21.17 -3.71 7.08
N TRP A 5 -19.98 -4.18 6.69
CA TRP A 5 -19.04 -3.39 5.87
C TRP A 5 -19.41 -3.33 4.38
N ASP A 6 -20.18 -4.30 3.87
CA ASP A 6 -20.53 -4.38 2.45
C ASP A 6 -21.74 -3.49 2.06
N LYS A 7 -22.40 -2.86 3.05
CA LYS A 7 -23.61 -2.05 2.82
C LYS A 7 -23.32 -0.57 2.54
N ASN A 8 -22.15 -0.06 2.96
CA ASN A 8 -21.73 1.31 2.68
C ASN A 8 -20.86 1.29 1.42
N GLY A 9 -21.49 0.92 0.31
CA GLY A 9 -20.87 0.62 -0.97
C GLY A 9 -19.64 1.48 -1.23
N VAL A 10 -18.47 0.83 -1.18
CA VAL A 10 -17.30 1.35 -1.88
C VAL A 10 -17.79 1.57 -3.30
N MET A 11 -17.72 2.82 -3.78
CA MET A 11 -18.08 3.13 -5.16
C MET A 11 -17.30 2.14 -6.02
N LYS A 12 -17.99 1.16 -6.63
CA LYS A 12 -17.31 0.22 -7.53
C LYS A 12 -16.71 1.12 -8.60
N PRO A 13 -15.38 1.16 -8.77
CA PRO A 13 -14.78 2.02 -9.77
C PRO A 13 -15.45 1.68 -11.09
N HIS A 14 -16.08 2.67 -11.72
CA HIS A 14 -16.62 2.50 -13.05
C HIS A 14 -15.43 2.53 -14.00
N TYR A 15 -14.78 1.39 -14.19
CA TYR A 15 -13.70 1.25 -15.15
C TYR A 15 -14.31 1.49 -16.54
N ASN A 16 -13.95 2.61 -17.17
CA ASN A 16 -14.34 2.82 -18.55
C ASN A 16 -13.54 1.83 -19.42
N LYS A 17 -14.04 1.48 -20.61
CA LYS A 17 -13.34 0.55 -21.52
C LYS A 17 -11.86 0.91 -21.72
N THR A 18 -11.53 2.21 -21.66
CA THR A 18 -10.17 2.74 -21.71
C THR A 18 -9.27 2.30 -20.56
N ASP A 19 -9.81 2.12 -19.35
CA ASP A 19 -9.06 1.64 -18.19
C ASP A 19 -8.74 0.14 -18.30
N SER A 20 -9.59 -0.61 -18.99
CA SER A 20 -9.31 -2.02 -19.31
C SER A 20 -8.21 -2.18 -20.37
N LEU A 21 -8.15 -1.25 -21.35
CA LEU A 21 -7.11 -1.24 -22.39
C LEU A 21 -5.71 -0.93 -21.83
N LEU A 22 -5.59 -0.28 -20.66
CA LEU A 22 -4.32 -0.13 -19.95
C LEU A 22 -3.70 -1.48 -19.55
N PHE A 23 -4.48 -2.56 -19.49
CA PHE A 23 -3.99 -3.89 -19.13
C PHE A 23 -3.69 -4.79 -20.33
N ASP A 24 -4.05 -4.37 -21.56
CA ASP A 24 -3.83 -5.21 -22.75
C ASP A 24 -2.34 -5.32 -23.11
N ASP A 25 -1.57 -4.24 -22.91
CA ASP A 25 -0.13 -4.21 -23.18
C ASP A 25 0.75 -4.30 -21.91
N HIS A 26 0.15 -4.48 -20.73
CA HIS A 26 0.87 -4.41 -19.46
C HIS A 26 0.77 -5.72 -18.69
N ARG A 27 1.92 -6.22 -18.24
CA ARG A 27 1.97 -7.43 -17.43
C ARG A 27 1.62 -7.11 -15.97
N LEU A 28 0.55 -7.73 -15.48
CA LEU A 28 0.18 -7.68 -14.07
C LEU A 28 1.18 -8.48 -13.23
N PHE A 29 1.63 -7.86 -12.14
CA PHE A 29 2.48 -8.50 -11.13
C PHE A 29 1.86 -8.39 -9.75
N ASN A 30 2.17 -9.34 -8.88
CA ASN A 30 1.87 -9.20 -7.47
C ASN A 30 2.65 -7.99 -6.92
N ALA A 31 1.92 -6.97 -6.46
CA ALA A 31 2.52 -5.73 -6.00
C ALA A 31 3.49 -5.93 -4.83
N ARG A 32 3.19 -6.86 -3.91
CA ARG A 32 4.06 -7.17 -2.77
C ARG A 32 5.39 -7.72 -3.25
N ASP A 33 5.35 -8.72 -4.13
CA ASP A 33 6.55 -9.38 -4.63
C ASP A 33 7.39 -8.43 -5.48
N TYR A 34 6.73 -7.60 -6.31
CA TYR A 34 7.41 -6.57 -7.10
C TYR A 34 8.17 -5.59 -6.21
N ILE A 35 7.50 -5.02 -5.18
CA ILE A 35 8.12 -4.06 -4.28
C ILE A 35 9.28 -4.69 -3.52
N VAL A 36 9.10 -5.89 -2.96
CA VAL A 36 10.15 -6.60 -2.22
C VAL A 36 11.34 -6.95 -3.12
N HIS A 37 11.11 -7.32 -4.38
CA HIS A 37 12.20 -7.58 -5.31
C HIS A 37 12.95 -6.29 -5.65
N ARG A 38 12.22 -5.24 -6.03
CA ARG A 38 12.78 -3.94 -6.41
C ARG A 38 13.52 -3.26 -5.27
N SER A 39 13.09 -3.47 -4.02
CA SER A 39 13.69 -2.81 -2.84
C SER A 39 15.17 -3.14 -2.63
N LYS A 40 15.69 -4.20 -3.26
CA LYS A 40 17.11 -4.57 -3.15
C LYS A 40 18.03 -3.56 -3.82
N ASP A 41 17.51 -2.83 -4.81
CA ASP A 41 18.24 -1.86 -5.61
C ASP A 41 17.89 -0.40 -5.25
N GLU A 42 17.02 -0.20 -4.26
CA GLU A 42 16.51 1.12 -3.86
C GLU A 42 16.95 1.43 -2.43
N GLU A 43 17.40 2.66 -2.17
CA GLU A 43 17.80 3.09 -0.82
C GLU A 43 16.59 3.51 0.04
N ILE A 44 15.54 4.03 -0.60
CA ILE A 44 14.36 4.60 0.06
C ILE A 44 13.10 4.11 -0.66
N ILE A 45 12.10 3.71 0.13
CA ILE A 45 10.75 3.38 -0.35
C ILE A 45 9.76 4.32 0.32
N ILE A 46 8.92 4.94 -0.49
CA ILE A 46 7.82 5.82 -0.05
C ILE A 46 6.50 5.14 -0.42
N ILE A 47 5.64 4.90 0.57
CA ILE A 47 4.30 4.32 0.36
C ILE A 47 3.27 5.37 0.73
N ASN A 48 2.46 5.77 -0.25
CA ASN A 48 1.36 6.70 -0.01
C ASN A 48 0.20 5.97 0.70
N GLU A 49 -0.20 6.46 1.87
CA GLU A 49 -1.33 5.93 2.64
C GLU A 49 -2.53 6.89 2.60
N ALA A 50 -3.70 6.38 2.19
CA ALA A 50 -4.94 7.09 2.42
C ALA A 50 -5.41 6.78 3.86
N HIS A 51 -5.41 7.77 4.75
CA HIS A 51 -5.69 7.56 6.19
C HIS A 51 -7.03 6.89 6.50
N HIS A 52 -8.02 7.03 5.60
CA HIS A 52 -9.36 6.45 5.70
C HIS A 52 -9.45 5.00 5.17
N VAL A 53 -8.35 4.44 4.64
CA VAL A 53 -8.29 3.08 4.10
C VAL A 53 -7.36 2.22 4.97
N PRO A 54 -7.88 1.54 6.03
CA PRO A 54 -7.07 0.70 6.91
C PRO A 54 -6.31 -0.41 6.18
N LEU A 55 -6.78 -0.81 5.00
CA LEU A 55 -6.14 -1.83 4.18
C LEU A 55 -4.73 -1.42 3.71
N HIS A 56 -4.48 -0.12 3.49
CA HIS A 56 -3.15 0.38 3.12
C HIS A 56 -2.14 0.10 4.24
N ARG A 57 -2.54 0.29 5.51
CA ARG A 57 -1.71 -0.05 6.67
C ARG A 57 -1.41 -1.55 6.76
N ILE A 58 -2.40 -2.39 6.47
CA ILE A 58 -2.20 -3.85 6.45
C ILE A 58 -1.24 -4.24 5.33
N PHE A 59 -1.38 -3.65 4.15
CA PHE A 59 -0.48 -3.88 3.02
C PHE A 59 0.96 -3.45 3.36
N THR A 60 1.17 -2.23 3.86
CA THR A 60 2.48 -1.75 4.31
C THR A 60 3.08 -2.68 5.35
N ARG A 61 2.28 -3.10 6.35
CA ARG A 61 2.72 -4.07 7.38
C ARG A 61 3.18 -5.40 6.77
N SER A 62 2.54 -5.87 5.69
CA SER A 62 2.91 -7.12 5.01
C SER A 62 4.28 -7.06 4.32
N LEU A 63 4.81 -5.86 4.06
CA LEU A 63 6.11 -5.63 3.44
C LEU A 63 7.24 -5.54 4.46
N LEU A 64 6.96 -5.03 5.67
CA LEU A 64 8.00 -4.64 6.64
C LEU A 64 9.02 -5.73 6.96
N LYS A 65 8.60 -6.99 7.11
CA LYS A 65 9.52 -8.10 7.40
C LYS A 65 10.52 -8.33 6.25
N ASP A 66 10.04 -8.30 5.01
CA ASP A 66 10.90 -8.56 3.85
C ASP A 66 11.77 -7.35 3.52
N LEU A 67 11.26 -6.13 3.71
CA LEU A 67 12.07 -4.91 3.63
C LEU A 67 13.19 -4.93 4.69
N TYR A 68 12.90 -5.36 5.91
CA TYR A 68 13.92 -5.55 6.93
C TYR A 68 14.97 -6.58 6.50
N ASN A 69 14.55 -7.71 5.93
CA ASN A 69 15.47 -8.72 5.38
C ASN A 69 16.35 -8.15 4.25
N ASN A 70 15.81 -7.23 3.45
CA ASN A 70 16.52 -6.53 2.39
C ASN A 70 17.42 -5.37 2.87
N GLY A 71 17.55 -5.16 4.18
CA GLY A 71 18.54 -4.24 4.76
C GLY A 71 17.98 -2.91 5.29
N TYR A 72 16.68 -2.65 5.13
CA TYR A 72 16.07 -1.44 5.66
C TYR A 72 16.03 -1.47 7.19
N ARG A 73 16.40 -0.35 7.83
CA ARG A 73 16.48 -0.24 9.31
C ARG A 73 15.68 0.92 9.89
N TYR A 74 15.26 1.86 9.07
CA TYR A 74 14.52 3.04 9.49
C TYR A 74 13.12 3.01 8.88
N LEU A 75 12.12 3.32 9.71
CA LEU A 75 10.72 3.46 9.29
C LEU A 75 10.25 4.87 9.65
N GLY A 76 10.07 5.70 8.63
CA GLY A 76 9.45 7.02 8.78
C GLY A 76 7.92 6.89 8.77
N LEU A 77 7.25 7.54 9.71
CA LEU A 77 5.80 7.62 9.77
C LEU A 77 5.40 9.08 9.89
N GLU A 78 4.58 9.58 8.97
CA GLU A 78 4.08 10.96 8.97
C GLU A 78 3.25 11.28 10.23
N ALA A 79 2.67 10.26 10.87
CA ALA A 79 1.80 10.39 12.03
C ALA A 79 2.52 10.48 13.40
N LEU A 80 3.85 10.40 13.44
CA LEU A 80 4.62 10.62 14.68
C LEU A 80 4.74 12.12 14.96
N PHE A 81 3.65 12.74 15.39
CA PHE A 81 3.70 14.08 15.94
C PHE A 81 4.06 14.00 17.42
N ASP A 82 5.10 14.74 17.83
CA ASP A 82 5.39 14.99 19.24
C ASP A 82 4.22 15.80 19.82
N LYS A 83 3.40 15.16 20.65
CA LYS A 83 2.35 15.84 21.39
C LYS A 83 3.06 16.65 22.47
N LYS A 84 3.57 17.84 22.11
CA LYS A 84 4.00 18.83 23.11
C LYS A 84 2.80 19.07 24.03
N ASN A 85 2.90 18.54 25.25
CA ASN A 85 1.94 18.81 26.30
C ASN A 85 1.86 20.33 26.47
N LYS A 86 0.69 20.89 26.16
CA LYS A 86 0.32 22.25 26.58
C LYS A 86 -0.09 22.23 28.04
#